data_AF-A0A7G6XS98-F1
#
_entry.id   AF-A0A7G6XS98-F1
#
_cell.length_a   1.000
_cell.length_b   1.000
_cell.length_c   1.000
_cell.angle_alpha   90.00
_cell.angle_beta   90.00
_cell.angle_gamma   90.00
#
_symmetry.space_group_name_H-M   'P 1'
#
loop_
_entity.id
_entity.type
_entity.pdbx_description
1 polymer ?
#
loop_
_entity_poly.entity_id
_entity_poly.type
_entity_poly.pdbx_seq_one_letter_code
_entity_poly.pdbx_strand_id
1 'polypeptide(L)' 'MPWPWLEQWVISERLEAACRLLTSPQHAGLPVSAVAARCGFTSPSHFTRRFRATYGVTPREWRRHRTGEASRAVPEDRP' A
#
# COMPACT_ATOMS: atom_id res chain seq x y z
N MET A 1 -26.18 17.96 -0.19
CA MET A 1 -25.66 17.01 0.81
C MET A 1 -24.48 16.25 0.21
N PRO A 2 -23.25 16.77 0.29
CA PRO A 2 -22.09 16.03 -0.18
C PRO A 2 -21.86 14.89 0.80
N TRP A 3 -21.80 13.64 0.32
CA TRP A 3 -21.67 12.47 1.17
C TRP A 3 -20.19 12.28 1.57
N PRO A 4 -19.76 12.62 2.80
CA PRO A 4 -18.39 12.40 3.27
C PRO A 4 -18.01 10.90 3.32
N TRP A 5 -19.00 10.01 3.21
CA TRP A 5 -18.82 8.55 3.18
C TRP A 5 -18.38 8.02 1.82
N LEU A 6 -18.78 8.67 0.72
CA LEU A 6 -18.40 8.26 -0.63
C LEU A 6 -16.91 8.51 -0.86
N GLU A 7 -16.42 9.67 -0.40
CA GLU A 7 -15.00 10.02 -0.45
C GLU A 7 -14.16 9.02 0.34
N GLN A 8 -14.63 8.61 1.52
CA GLN A 8 -13.92 7.60 2.34
C GLN A 8 -13.91 6.23 1.68
N TRP A 9 -15.02 5.80 1.07
CA TRP A 9 -15.07 4.51 0.37
C TRP A 9 -14.17 4.48 -0.87
N VAL A 10 -14.15 5.56 -1.65
CA VAL A 10 -13.25 5.71 -2.81
C VAL A 10 -11.78 5.74 -2.38
N ILE A 11 -11.46 6.35 -1.24
CA ILE A 11 -10.10 6.34 -0.70
C ILE A 11 -9.68 4.92 -0.30
N SER A 12 -10.55 4.15 0.35
CA SER A 12 -10.25 2.76 0.72
C SER A 12 -9.97 1.89 -0.52
N GLU A 13 -10.81 1.97 -1.56
CA GLU A 13 -10.60 1.21 -2.81
C GLU A 13 -9.26 1.58 -3.48
N ARG A 14 -8.92 2.88 -3.51
CA ARG A 14 -7.63 3.35 -4.04
C ARG A 14 -6.43 2.84 -3.24
N LEU A 15 -6.57 2.76 -1.92
CA LEU A 15 -5.54 2.25 -1.03
C LEU A 15 -5.33 0.73 -1.22
N GLU A 16 -6.40 -0.02 -1.44
CA GLU A 16 -6.33 -1.45 -1.77
C GLU A 16 -5.64 -1.69 -3.12
N ALA A 17 -5.97 -0.89 -4.14
CA ALA A 17 -5.26 -0.92 -5.41
C ALA A 17 -3.75 -0.62 -5.26
N ALA A 18 -3.41 0.36 -4.42
CA ALA A 18 -2.00 0.68 -4.12
C ALA A 18 -1.30 -0.50 -3.46
N CYS A 19 -1.97 -1.19 -2.54
CA CYS A 19 -1.45 -2.37 -1.87
C CYS A 19 -1.09 -3.49 -2.87
N ARG A 20 -1.99 -3.80 -3.81
CA ARG A 20 -1.75 -4.77 -4.90
C ARG A 20 -0.54 -4.41 -5.76
N LEU A 21 -0.37 -3.13 -6.07
CA LEU A 21 0.78 -2.64 -6.84
C LEU A 21 2.09 -2.72 -6.04
N LEU A 22 2.05 -2.50 -4.72
CA LEU A 22 3.24 -2.55 -3.87
C LEU A 22 3.73 -3.98 -3.62
N THR A 23 2.86 -4.99 -3.71
CA THR A 23 3.20 -6.40 -3.49
C THR A 23 3.50 -7.17 -4.78
N SER A 24 3.19 -6.59 -5.94
CA SER A 24 3.48 -7.19 -7.25
C SER A 24 5.00 -7.15 -7.53
N PRO A 25 5.65 -8.31 -7.77
CA PRO A 25 7.08 -8.37 -8.09
C PRO A 25 7.46 -7.58 -9.34
N GLN A 26 6.54 -7.53 -10.32
CA GLN A 26 6.71 -6.76 -11.56
C GLN A 26 6.84 -5.24 -11.30
N HIS A 27 6.35 -4.77 -10.15
CA HIS A 27 6.36 -3.37 -9.75
C HIS A 27 7.32 -3.09 -8.57
N ALA A 28 8.20 -4.03 -8.23
CA ALA A 28 9.16 -3.86 -7.13
C ALA A 28 10.05 -2.62 -7.29
N GLY A 29 10.44 -2.30 -8.53
CA GLY A 29 11.21 -1.11 -8.89
C GLY A 29 10.40 0.19 -9.01
N LEU A 30 9.06 0.13 -8.96
CA LEU A 30 8.21 1.30 -9.14
C LEU A 30 8.25 2.17 -7.88
N PRO A 31 8.60 3.46 -7.91
CA PRO A 31 8.66 4.28 -6.69
C PRO A 31 7.27 4.45 -6.06
N VAL A 32 7.22 4.61 -4.74
CA VAL A 32 5.97 4.79 -3.98
C VAL A 32 5.18 6.01 -4.47
N SER A 33 5.86 7.06 -4.92
CA SER A 33 5.23 8.24 -5.53
C SER A 33 4.49 7.91 -6.82
N ALA A 34 5.04 7.04 -7.67
CA ALA A 34 4.37 6.59 -8.89
C ALA A 34 3.17 5.68 -8.60
N VAL A 35 3.26 4.83 -7.57
CA VAL A 35 2.10 4.06 -7.09
C VAL A 35 0.99 5.00 -6.62
N ALA A 36 1.33 6.02 -5.82
CA ALA A 36 0.37 7.02 -5.34
C ALA A 36 -0.33 7.74 -6.51
N ALA A 37 0.44 8.16 -7.53
CA ALA A 37 -0.11 8.80 -8.72
C ALA A 37 -1.05 7.87 -9.51
N ARG A 38 -0.69 6.59 -9.68
CA ARG A 38 -1.55 5.59 -10.36
C ARG A 38 -2.84 5.29 -9.61
N CYS A 39 -2.82 5.39 -8.28
CA CYS A 39 -4.01 5.27 -7.43
C CYS A 39 -4.76 6.60 -7.29
N GLY A 40 -4.33 7.65 -8.00
CA GLY A 40 -5.02 8.93 -8.10
C GLY A 40 -4.86 9.85 -6.90
N PHE A 41 -3.79 9.66 -6.11
CA PHE A 41 -3.38 10.61 -5.09
C PHE A 41 -2.54 11.73 -5.70
N THR A 42 -2.92 12.97 -5.43
CA THR A 42 -2.22 14.17 -5.92
C THR A 42 -0.86 14.38 -5.24
N SER A 43 -0.67 13.84 -4.03
CA SER A 43 0.57 14.00 -3.27
C SER A 43 0.99 12.70 -2.58
N PRO A 44 2.28 12.30 -2.71
CA PRO A 44 2.85 11.15 -2.00
C PRO A 44 2.74 11.27 -0.47
N SER A 45 2.84 12.49 0.08
CA SER A 45 2.72 12.73 1.52
C SER A 45 1.29 12.50 2.01
N HIS A 46 0.30 12.94 1.23
CA HIS A 46 -1.12 12.71 1.54
C HIS A 46 -1.45 11.22 1.50
N PHE A 47 -0.97 10.52 0.46
CA PHE A 47 -1.07 9.08 0.33
C PHE A 47 -0.45 8.35 1.52
N THR A 48 0.79 8.67 1.88
CA THR A 48 1.51 8.00 2.97
C THR A 48 0.77 8.15 4.31
N ARG A 49 0.24 9.34 4.60
CA ARG A 49 -0.55 9.57 5.82
C ARG A 49 -1.84 8.77 5.84
N ARG A 50 -2.58 8.71 4.72
CA ARG A 50 -3.82 7.93 4.62
C ARG A 50 -3.54 6.43 4.67
N PHE A 51 -2.53 5.96 3.94
CA PHE A 51 -2.11 4.56 3.94
C PHE A 51 -1.74 4.09 5.36
N ARG A 52 -0.95 4.88 6.09
CA ARG A 52 -0.60 4.57 7.48
C ARG A 52 -1.81 4.62 8.42
N ALA A 53 -2.72 5.57 8.23
CA ALA A 53 -3.94 5.64 9.03
C ALA A 53 -4.84 4.40 8.83
N THR A 54 -4.85 3.82 7.62
CA THR A 54 -5.65 2.65 7.27
C THR A 54 -4.96 1.32 7.62
N TYR A 55 -3.66 1.17 7.34
CA TYR A 55 -2.93 -0.10 7.47
C TYR A 55 -1.89 -0.13 8.61
N GLY A 56 -1.73 0.95 9.37
CA GLY A 56 -0.80 1.05 10.50
C GLY A 56 0.68 1.24 10.12
N VAL A 57 1.08 0.88 8.89
CA VAL A 57 2.46 0.98 8.39
C VAL A 57 2.56 1.87 7.16
N THR A 58 3.76 2.32 6.82
CA THR A 58 3.98 3.10 5.58
C THR A 58 4.00 2.19 4.34
N PRO A 59 3.69 2.73 3.14
CA PRO A 59 3.78 1.98 1.88
C PRO A 59 5.17 1.37 1.60
N ARG A 60 6.23 2.05 2.07
CA ARG A 60 7.61 1.60 1.91
C ARG A 60 7.92 0.43 2.84
N GLU A 61 7.45 0.49 4.10
CA GLU A 61 7.55 -0.63 5.04
C GLU A 61 6.73 -1.83 4.55
N TRP A 62 5.51 -1.59 4.06
CA TRP A 62 4.66 -2.63 3.47
C TRP A 62 5.38 -3.40 2.35
N ARG A 63 6.02 -2.68 1.42
CA ARG A 63 6.83 -3.27 0.36
C ARG A 63 8.02 -4.07 0.92
N ARG A 64 8.73 -3.50 1.89
CA ARG A 64 9.91 -4.15 2.51
C ARG A 64 9.52 -5.42 3.25
N HIS A 65 8.39 -5.44 3.95
CA HIS A 65 7.93 -6.62 4.69
C HIS A 65 7.60 -7.76 3.72
N ARG A 66 6.89 -7.47 2.62
CA ARG A 66 6.50 -8.50 1.65
C ARG A 66 7.64 -8.98 0.76
N THR A 67 8.61 -8.12 0.47
CA THR A 67 9.83 -8.51 -0.25
C THR A 67 10.82 -9.25 0.68
N GLY A 68 10.86 -8.86 1.97
CA GLY A 68 11.68 -9.49 3.00
C GLY A 68 11.13 -10.84 3.49
N GLU A 69 9.80 -11.00 3.59
CA GLU A 69 9.14 -12.29 3.89
C GLU A 69 9.31 -13.29 2.75
N ALA A 70 9.30 -12.85 1.49
CA ALA A 70 9.66 -13.70 0.35
C ALA A 70 11.10 -14.26 0.46
N SER A 71 11.95 -13.63 1.28
CA SER A 71 13.33 -14.06 1.57
C SER A 71 13.46 -14.78 2.93
N ARG A 72 12.40 -14.82 3.76
CA ARG A 72 12.39 -15.39 5.12
C ARG A 72 11.41 -16.55 5.30
N ALA A 73 10.74 -16.99 4.23
CA ALA A 73 10.00 -18.25 4.20
C ALA A 73 10.98 -19.44 4.19
N VAL A 74 11.67 -19.64 5.32
CA VAL A 74 12.14 -20.97 5.74
C VAL A 74 10.93 -21.64 6.41
N PRO A 75 10.55 -22.87 6.01
CA PRO A 75 9.55 -23.63 6.74
C PRO A 75 10.22 -24.16 8.02
N GLU A 76 9.80 -23.69 9.19
CA GLU A 76 10.30 -24.24 10.45
C GLU A 76 9.14 -24.49 11.43
N ASP A 77 8.77 -25.76 11.45
CA ASP A 77 8.48 -26.58 12.62
C ASP A 77 7.43 -26.05 13.60
N ARG A 78 6.19 -26.50 13.38
CA ARG A 78 5.13 -26.46 14.39
C ARG A 78 5.29 -27.74 15.24
N PRO A 79 5.48 -27.66 16.57
CA PRO A 79 5.40 -28.83 17.44
C PRO A 79 3.97 -29.40 17.47
#